data_AF-A0A2R6NVU2-F1
#
_entry.id   AF-A0A2R6NVU2-F1
#
_cell.length_a   1.000
_cell.length_b   1.000
_cell.length_c   1.000
_cell.angle_alpha   90.00
_cell.angle_beta   90.00
_cell.angle_gamma   90.00
#
_symmetry.space_group_name_H-M   'P 1'
#
loop_
_entity.id
_entity.type
_entity.pdbx_description
1 polymer ?
#
loop_
_entity_poly.entity_id
_entity_poly.type
_entity_poly.pdbx_seq_one_letter_code
_entity_poly.pdbx_strand_id
1 'polypeptide(L)'
;MVDVTNDGQQSSTDPIMLLNATSARVPGGSSFAASFGPGRYRAFTCVDFKGDGFDLGPPEQSGAWLGNSGIQQTTNFEQLYFGFREQLGALFTFKPKSTSETTSILARVGVSFISSDQACANAESEVPDFDFTSVQQAAFNEWNELLGRVQVQTQDVEDEIVELFYSSFYRTHISPADYTGENPLWNSTEPYYDSFYCNWDTFRTLYSFMALHDPVNFSRIVRGLINIQQHEGWLPECRGATAQQFIQGGSNGDPILGEFFVKFHEHADALNVSASGLYAALLADAEDQPPNWDLQGRQANTWKALGFLPSDVWEPSGTNTKQVSRALEYAFGDFTISQVAKVLGFTNDSAKYAQRAGNFVNNWNPDTAVPGRPDIVGMMQPRFANGTFNFTDPRHCSVNDPLQSTCFLNAVNTDGFYEGSPIVIRTNLWQHSSFNAFITQFVPQDTAKLIQLQGGNDKFIDRLNFIFNESFFDSTDEPSQQIPFMYHYANRPGLSTQTSRQVIAQFYNTSVNGLPGNDGAMGSYVAFYLAGLYPLPATRQVLLSSPFFPQISFFNPIFNTTTTIKAKNFKGNPADGTGGNVFVKVCDELLDILITV
;
A
#
# COMPACT_ATOMS: atom_id res chain seq x y z
N MET A 1 24.55 17.63 15.86
CA MET A 1 24.86 17.70 14.42
C MET A 1 23.54 17.67 13.68
N VAL A 2 23.37 18.48 12.65
CA VAL A 2 22.20 18.48 11.77
C VAL A 2 22.71 18.20 10.37
N ASP A 3 22.40 17.05 9.81
CA ASP A 3 22.78 16.67 8.44
C ASP A 3 21.61 16.97 7.50
N VAL A 4 21.84 17.79 6.47
CA VAL A 4 20.81 18.21 5.51
C VAL A 4 20.89 17.46 4.18
N THR A 5 21.74 16.43 4.10
CA THR A 5 22.06 15.70 2.86
C THR A 5 21.95 14.18 2.94
N ASN A 6 21.93 13.61 4.14
CA ASN A 6 21.85 12.17 4.28
C ASN A 6 20.43 11.65 4.07
N ASP A 7 20.25 10.99 2.93
CA ASP A 7 19.05 10.25 2.51
C ASP A 7 19.28 8.74 2.50
N GLY A 8 20.38 8.26 3.08
CA GLY A 8 20.82 6.86 3.06
C GLY A 8 21.39 6.38 1.70
N GLN A 9 20.99 7.00 0.58
CA GLN A 9 21.45 6.67 -0.79
C GLN A 9 22.63 7.54 -1.26
N GLN A 10 22.95 8.61 -0.52
CA GLN A 10 23.91 9.64 -0.90
C GLN A 10 23.55 10.30 -2.23
N SER A 11 22.26 10.55 -2.48
CA SER A 11 21.77 11.06 -3.76
C SER A 11 21.60 12.59 -3.80
N SER A 12 21.95 13.27 -2.72
CA SER A 12 21.67 14.68 -2.52
C SER A 12 22.40 15.60 -3.53
N THR A 13 21.72 16.62 -4.02
CA THR A 13 22.28 17.69 -4.88
C THR A 13 21.71 19.04 -4.50
N ASP A 14 22.43 20.11 -4.81
CA ASP A 14 22.03 21.49 -4.48
C ASP A 14 21.71 21.73 -3.00
N PRO A 15 22.56 21.25 -2.07
CA PRO A 15 22.33 21.46 -0.65
C PRO A 15 22.49 22.94 -0.30
N ILE A 16 21.50 23.45 0.44
CA ILE A 16 21.48 24.78 1.03
C ILE A 16 21.41 24.65 2.55
N MET A 17 22.16 25.48 3.25
CA MET A 17 22.08 25.56 4.70
C MET A 17 22.50 26.94 5.18
N LEU A 18 21.69 27.51 6.06
CA LEU A 18 22.02 28.70 6.82
C LEU A 18 21.95 28.33 8.30
N LEU A 19 23.09 28.37 9.01
CA LEU A 19 23.12 28.19 10.45
C LEU A 19 23.28 29.53 11.15
N ASN A 20 22.51 29.72 12.23
CA ASN A 20 22.62 30.88 13.09
C ASN A 20 23.56 30.55 14.26
N ALA A 21 24.74 31.19 14.27
CA ALA A 21 25.75 30.96 15.30
C ALA A 21 25.33 31.41 16.72
N THR A 22 24.25 32.20 16.85
CA THR A 22 23.75 32.69 18.14
C THR A 22 22.57 31.86 18.63
N SER A 23 21.56 31.60 17.80
CA SER A 23 20.37 30.84 18.21
C SER A 23 20.50 29.32 17.99
N ALA A 24 21.56 28.87 17.32
CA ALA A 24 21.72 27.49 16.85
C ALA A 24 20.64 26.99 15.87
N ARG A 25 19.84 27.90 15.31
CA ARG A 25 18.83 27.59 14.29
C ARG A 25 19.50 27.13 12.99
N VAL A 26 18.97 26.09 12.36
CA VAL A 26 19.48 25.52 11.10
C VAL A 26 18.34 25.29 10.08
N PRO A 27 17.93 26.32 9.33
CA PRO A 27 17.24 26.14 8.06
C PRO A 27 18.20 25.55 7.02
N GLY A 28 17.71 24.57 6.26
CA GLY A 28 18.43 23.99 5.15
C GLY A 28 17.55 23.08 4.31
N GLY A 29 18.15 22.45 3.33
CA GLY A 29 17.47 21.49 2.46
C GLY A 29 18.34 21.08 1.30
N SER A 30 17.88 20.08 0.56
CA SER A 30 18.59 19.56 -0.59
C SER A 30 17.60 18.96 -1.59
N SER A 31 18.07 18.71 -2.81
CA SER A 31 17.36 17.86 -3.76
C SER A 31 17.82 16.42 -3.59
N PHE A 32 16.89 15.47 -3.64
CA PHE A 32 17.14 14.05 -3.47
C PHE A 32 16.57 13.27 -4.65
N ALA A 33 17.19 12.13 -4.99
CA ALA A 33 16.61 11.18 -5.93
C ALA A 33 15.44 10.44 -5.28
N ALA A 34 14.39 10.17 -6.05
CA ALA A 34 13.37 9.23 -5.62
C ALA A 34 13.99 7.82 -5.44
N SER A 35 13.59 7.10 -4.39
CA SER A 35 14.10 5.75 -4.11
C SER A 35 13.73 4.73 -5.19
N PHE A 36 12.57 4.91 -5.84
CA PHE A 36 12.05 3.98 -6.83
C PHE A 36 11.44 4.70 -8.03
N GLY A 37 12.23 5.50 -8.75
CA GLY A 37 11.74 6.23 -9.92
C GLY A 37 12.79 7.12 -10.57
N PRO A 38 12.48 7.71 -11.73
CA PRO A 38 13.41 8.62 -12.41
C PRO A 38 13.39 10.05 -11.83
N GLY A 39 12.42 10.36 -10.97
CA GLY A 39 12.19 11.69 -10.43
C GLY A 39 13.18 12.12 -9.35
N ARG A 40 13.21 13.42 -9.08
CA ARG A 40 13.87 14.03 -7.92
C ARG A 40 12.88 14.90 -7.19
N TYR A 41 13.07 15.07 -5.89
CA TYR A 41 12.29 15.97 -5.06
C TYR A 41 13.21 16.91 -4.28
N ARG A 42 12.64 17.94 -3.66
CA ARG A 42 13.35 18.82 -2.72
C ARG A 42 12.69 18.69 -1.36
N ALA A 43 13.50 18.50 -0.34
CA ALA A 43 13.04 18.52 1.04
C ALA A 43 13.88 19.53 1.82
N PHE A 44 13.20 20.29 2.66
CA PHE A 44 13.76 21.32 3.50
C PHE A 44 13.47 21.00 4.95
N THR A 45 14.37 21.43 5.82
CA THR A 45 14.23 21.28 7.26
C THR A 45 14.58 22.58 7.96
N CYS A 46 14.04 22.77 9.16
CA CYS A 46 14.44 23.81 10.07
C CYS A 46 14.56 23.21 11.47
N VAL A 47 15.76 23.27 12.05
CA VAL A 47 16.05 22.70 13.36
C VAL A 47 16.38 23.80 14.36
N ASP A 48 15.70 23.79 15.50
CA ASP A 48 15.96 24.66 16.64
C ASP A 48 16.29 23.84 17.90
N PHE A 49 17.02 24.45 18.84
CA PHE A 49 17.44 23.81 20.08
C PHE A 49 17.04 24.63 21.31
N LYS A 50 16.65 23.95 22.39
CA LYS A 50 16.33 24.56 23.68
C LYS A 50 16.82 23.69 24.84
N GLY A 51 17.30 24.31 25.90
CA GLY A 51 17.65 23.61 27.13
C GLY A 51 16.39 23.16 27.87
N ASP A 52 16.38 21.92 28.35
CA ASP A 52 15.26 21.39 29.13
C ASP A 52 15.36 21.83 30.60
N GLY A 53 14.57 22.84 30.96
CA GLY A 53 14.57 23.43 32.31
C GLY A 53 15.81 24.29 32.63
N PHE A 54 16.56 24.74 31.62
CA PHE A 54 17.65 25.71 31.78
C PHE A 54 17.84 26.53 30.48
N ASP A 55 18.51 27.67 30.60
CA ASP A 55 18.92 28.44 29.41
C ASP A 55 20.15 27.79 28.77
N LEU A 56 19.99 27.34 27.53
CA LEU A 56 21.07 26.72 26.75
C LEU A 56 22.16 27.74 26.38
N GLY A 57 21.79 29.02 26.26
CA GLY A 57 22.67 30.07 25.74
C GLY A 57 23.11 29.83 24.28
N PRO A 58 23.97 30.72 23.73
CA PRO A 58 24.54 30.50 22.40
C PRO A 58 25.54 29.33 22.41
N PRO A 59 25.71 28.63 21.27
CA PRO A 59 26.77 27.62 21.12
C PRO A 59 28.17 28.15 21.48
N GLU A 60 28.99 27.35 22.15
CA GLU A 60 30.42 27.65 22.37
C GLU A 60 31.21 27.59 21.06
N GLN A 61 30.83 26.63 20.21
CA GLN A 61 31.39 26.45 18.88
C GLN A 61 30.25 26.17 17.90
N SER A 62 30.34 26.79 16.74
CA SER A 62 29.44 26.55 15.62
C SER A 62 30.24 26.52 14.32
N GLY A 63 29.76 25.73 13.37
CA GLY A 63 30.36 25.62 12.06
C GLY A 63 29.64 24.63 11.17
N ALA A 64 30.03 24.64 9.90
CA ALA A 64 29.57 23.63 8.96
C ALA A 64 30.28 22.30 9.25
N TRP A 65 29.59 21.20 8.98
CA TRP A 65 30.12 19.86 8.95
C TRP A 65 30.16 19.39 7.49
N LEU A 66 31.33 18.95 7.05
CA LEU A 66 31.64 18.62 5.65
C LEU A 66 32.40 17.28 5.61
N GLY A 67 31.69 16.20 5.27
CA GLY A 67 32.21 14.84 5.38
C GLY A 67 32.66 14.56 6.82
N ASN A 68 33.93 14.21 7.02
CA ASN A 68 34.49 13.98 8.37
C ASN A 68 35.14 15.23 9.00
N SER A 69 34.87 16.43 8.48
CA SER A 69 35.54 17.66 8.93
C SER A 69 34.54 18.70 9.46
N GLY A 70 34.81 19.23 10.66
CA GLY A 70 34.15 20.44 11.16
C GLY A 70 34.87 21.69 10.64
N ILE A 71 34.16 22.56 9.93
CA ILE A 71 34.65 23.85 9.46
C ILE A 71 34.06 24.94 10.35
N GLN A 72 34.86 25.38 11.32
CA GLN A 72 34.46 26.42 12.26
C GLN A 72 34.07 27.72 11.55
N GLN A 73 33.15 28.48 12.15
CA GLN A 73 32.72 29.82 11.71
C GLN A 73 32.01 29.89 10.35
N THR A 74 31.87 28.78 9.63
CA THR A 74 31.06 28.74 8.41
C THR A 74 29.59 28.75 8.79
N THR A 75 28.85 29.78 8.36
CA THR A 75 27.44 30.01 8.73
C THR A 75 26.47 29.86 7.57
N ASN A 76 26.96 29.97 6.34
CA ASN A 76 26.15 29.85 5.13
C ASN A 76 26.85 28.91 4.14
N PHE A 77 26.07 28.04 3.51
CA PHE A 77 26.55 27.11 2.52
C PHE A 77 25.52 26.94 1.39
N GLU A 78 26.02 27.03 0.16
CA GLU A 78 25.28 26.73 -1.07
C GLU A 78 26.24 26.05 -2.03
N GLN A 79 25.88 24.87 -2.53
CA GLN A 79 26.71 24.12 -3.47
C GLN A 79 25.93 23.79 -4.74
N LEU A 80 26.37 24.35 -5.88
CA LEU A 80 25.67 24.29 -7.18
C LEU A 80 26.16 23.19 -8.14
N TYR A 81 27.02 22.26 -7.69
CA TYR A 81 27.56 21.18 -8.53
C TYR A 81 27.20 19.81 -7.96
N PHE A 82 27.01 18.83 -8.87
CA PHE A 82 26.89 17.40 -8.56
C PHE A 82 28.03 16.99 -7.62
N GLY A 83 27.72 16.87 -6.34
CA GLY A 83 28.72 16.67 -5.30
C GLY A 83 28.51 15.31 -4.67
N PHE A 84 29.36 14.35 -5.00
CA PHE A 84 29.54 13.10 -4.24
C PHE A 84 30.17 13.36 -2.85
N ARG A 85 29.86 14.50 -2.22
CA ARG A 85 30.29 14.81 -0.85
C ARG A 85 29.30 14.11 0.06
N GLU A 86 29.81 13.13 0.81
CA GLU A 86 28.98 12.13 1.49
C GLU A 86 27.96 12.72 2.47
N GLN A 87 28.22 13.91 3.03
CA GLN A 87 27.52 14.44 4.21
C GLN A 87 27.83 15.93 4.43
N LEU A 88 26.78 16.75 4.61
CA LEU A 88 26.83 18.20 4.81
C LEU A 88 25.82 18.63 5.87
N GLY A 89 26.24 19.52 6.76
CA GLY A 89 25.38 19.90 7.87
C GLY A 89 25.91 20.99 8.79
N ALA A 90 25.26 21.14 9.93
CA ALA A 90 25.66 22.04 11.01
C ALA A 90 26.19 21.25 12.20
N LEU A 91 27.26 21.75 12.81
CA LEU A 91 27.82 21.24 14.06
C LEU A 91 27.82 22.34 15.11
N PHE A 92 27.28 22.01 16.29
CA PHE A 92 27.26 22.88 17.45
C PHE A 92 27.83 22.17 18.66
N THR A 93 28.46 22.95 19.53
CA THR A 93 28.85 22.53 20.88
C THR A 93 28.20 23.46 21.89
N PHE A 94 27.54 22.89 22.89
CA PHE A 94 26.86 23.63 23.95
C PHE A 94 27.51 23.35 25.30
N LYS A 95 27.41 24.31 26.21
CA LYS A 95 27.78 24.07 27.61
C LYS A 95 26.77 23.12 28.25
N PRO A 96 27.22 22.11 29.00
CA PRO A 96 26.30 21.31 29.81
C PRO A 96 25.69 22.17 30.93
N LYS A 97 24.48 21.82 31.37
CA LYS A 97 23.79 22.46 32.50
C LYS A 97 24.64 22.42 33.77
N SER A 98 25.28 21.28 34.01
CA SER A 98 26.22 21.03 35.11
C SER A 98 27.18 19.92 34.71
N THR A 99 28.35 19.85 35.35
CA THR A 99 29.30 18.74 35.19
C THR A 99 28.91 17.50 36.00
N SER A 100 27.90 17.59 36.87
CA SER A 100 27.44 16.53 37.76
C SER A 100 26.03 16.01 37.47
N GLU A 101 25.31 16.62 36.53
CA GLU A 101 23.93 16.26 36.18
C GLU A 101 23.81 15.95 34.68
N THR A 102 22.85 15.09 34.33
CA THR A 102 22.50 14.86 32.93
C THR A 102 21.97 16.16 32.31
N THR A 103 22.57 16.57 31.18
CA THR A 103 22.07 17.69 30.38
C THR A 103 21.08 17.17 29.35
N SER A 104 19.85 17.68 29.38
CA SER A 104 18.80 17.38 28.40
C SER A 104 18.61 18.59 27.48
N ILE A 105 18.68 18.37 26.16
CA ILE A 105 18.48 19.41 25.13
C ILE A 105 17.34 18.94 24.24
N LEU A 106 16.34 19.79 24.08
CA LEU A 106 15.21 19.56 23.20
C LEU A 106 15.57 20.08 21.80
N ALA A 107 15.24 19.29 20.79
CA ALA A 107 15.33 19.68 19.39
C ALA A 107 13.93 19.76 18.81
N ARG A 108 13.60 20.87 18.17
CA ARG A 108 12.38 21.03 17.39
C ARG A 108 12.76 21.00 15.92
N VAL A 109 12.12 20.11 15.17
CA VAL A 109 12.43 19.86 13.76
C VAL A 109 11.17 20.12 12.95
N GLY A 110 11.27 21.02 11.98
CA GLY A 110 10.27 21.21 10.95
C GLY A 110 10.75 20.64 9.63
N VAL A 111 9.81 20.25 8.79
CA VAL A 111 10.03 19.73 7.44
C VAL A 111 9.04 20.38 6.47
N SER A 112 9.47 20.58 5.23
CA SER A 112 8.64 21.09 4.15
C SER A 112 9.18 20.65 2.78
N PHE A 113 8.30 20.48 1.80
CA PHE A 113 8.69 20.27 0.39
C PHE A 113 8.74 21.59 -0.41
N ILE A 114 8.38 22.71 0.21
CA ILE A 114 8.31 24.03 -0.43
C ILE A 114 9.58 24.85 -0.15
N SER A 115 9.93 25.06 1.12
CA SER A 115 11.09 25.87 1.50
C SER A 115 11.52 25.67 2.95
N SER A 116 12.74 26.10 3.31
CA SER A 116 13.19 26.10 4.70
C SER A 116 12.42 27.07 5.59
N ASP A 117 11.91 28.18 5.02
CA ASP A 117 11.09 29.14 5.77
C ASP A 117 9.74 28.52 6.13
N GLN A 118 9.12 27.79 5.20
CA GLN A 118 7.92 27.01 5.47
C GLN A 118 8.19 25.91 6.51
N ALA A 119 9.32 25.21 6.42
CA ALA A 119 9.72 24.24 7.43
C ALA A 119 9.83 24.86 8.84
N CYS A 120 10.41 26.06 8.95
CA CYS A 120 10.45 26.78 10.24
C CYS A 120 9.05 27.16 10.72
N ALA A 121 8.18 27.65 9.82
CA ALA A 121 6.82 28.03 10.15
C ALA A 121 5.98 26.83 10.64
N ASN A 122 6.09 25.68 9.99
CA ASN A 122 5.43 24.44 10.40
C ASN A 122 5.85 24.06 11.83
N ALA A 123 7.16 23.95 12.07
CA ALA A 123 7.71 23.66 13.40
C ALA A 123 7.22 24.63 14.48
N GLU A 124 7.25 25.93 14.20
CA GLU A 124 6.83 26.97 15.14
C GLU A 124 5.32 26.94 15.42
N SER A 125 4.51 26.58 14.42
CA SER A 125 3.06 26.49 14.54
C SER A 125 2.58 25.23 15.27
N GLU A 126 3.21 24.09 14.99
CA GLU A 126 2.83 22.78 15.55
C GLU A 126 3.43 22.55 16.94
N VAL A 127 4.67 23.03 17.18
CA VAL A 127 5.38 22.87 18.47
C VAL A 127 5.92 24.22 18.95
N PRO A 128 5.06 25.18 19.34
CA PRO A 128 5.48 26.53 19.70
C PRO A 128 6.38 26.58 20.95
N ASP A 129 6.11 25.73 21.95
CA ASP A 129 6.69 25.87 23.29
C ASP A 129 7.85 24.91 23.62
N PHE A 130 8.19 23.98 22.70
CA PHE A 130 9.10 22.86 22.94
C PHE A 130 8.66 21.93 24.09
N ASP A 131 7.36 21.71 24.26
CA ASP A 131 6.86 20.77 25.26
C ASP A 131 6.75 19.36 24.68
N PHE A 132 7.80 18.56 24.86
CA PHE A 132 7.84 17.17 24.40
C PHE A 132 6.72 16.32 25.01
N THR A 133 6.38 16.55 26.29
CA THR A 133 5.37 15.74 26.99
C THR A 133 3.97 16.05 26.44
N SER A 134 3.68 17.33 26.18
CA SER A 134 2.42 17.74 25.56
C SER A 134 2.27 17.18 24.15
N VAL A 135 3.31 17.25 23.31
CA VAL A 135 3.29 16.68 21.95
C VAL A 135 3.09 15.15 22.00
N GLN A 136 3.81 14.46 22.89
CA GLN A 136 3.64 13.01 23.08
C GLN A 136 2.22 12.65 23.51
N GLN A 137 1.64 13.40 24.46
CA GLN A 137 0.29 13.14 24.95
C GLN A 137 -0.79 13.44 23.91
N ALA A 138 -0.61 14.49 23.10
CA ALA A 138 -1.50 14.81 21.98
C ALA A 138 -1.51 13.66 20.96
N ALA A 139 -0.33 13.21 20.53
CA ALA A 139 -0.20 12.07 19.62
C ALA A 139 -0.80 10.79 20.22
N PHE A 140 -0.58 10.52 21.50
CA PHE A 140 -1.19 9.38 22.19
C PHE A 140 -2.72 9.44 22.18
N ASN A 141 -3.31 10.62 22.38
CA ASN A 141 -4.76 10.79 22.38
C ASN A 141 -5.35 10.58 20.98
N GLU A 142 -4.70 11.10 19.94
CA GLU A 142 -5.12 10.91 18.55
C GLU A 142 -5.08 9.43 18.15
N TRP A 143 -3.99 8.73 18.48
CA TRP A 143 -3.90 7.28 18.23
C TRP A 143 -4.95 6.49 18.99
N ASN A 144 -5.25 6.84 20.25
CA ASN A 144 -6.29 6.14 21.01
C ASN A 144 -7.71 6.42 20.49
N GLU A 145 -7.98 7.61 19.96
CA GLU A 145 -9.26 7.90 19.31
C GLU A 145 -9.44 7.01 18.09
N LEU A 146 -8.45 7.02 17.18
CA LEU A 146 -8.48 6.26 15.94
C LEU A 146 -8.53 4.74 16.19
N LEU A 147 -7.58 4.21 16.97
CA LEU A 147 -7.52 2.78 17.27
C LEU A 147 -8.73 2.35 18.11
N GLY A 148 -9.27 3.26 18.93
CA GLY A 148 -10.46 3.04 19.74
C GLY A 148 -11.76 2.88 18.93
N ARG A 149 -11.77 3.22 17.64
CA ARG A 149 -12.93 2.96 16.76
C ARG A 149 -13.13 1.47 16.49
N VAL A 150 -12.12 0.64 16.71
CA VAL A 150 -12.24 -0.82 16.63
C VAL A 150 -11.95 -1.45 17.99
N GLN A 151 -12.95 -2.10 18.58
CA GLN A 151 -12.88 -2.65 19.93
C GLN A 151 -12.93 -4.17 19.91
N VAL A 152 -11.97 -4.83 20.57
CA VAL A 152 -11.91 -6.29 20.70
C VAL A 152 -12.10 -6.71 22.16
N GLN A 153 -12.80 -7.83 22.39
CA GLN A 153 -12.86 -8.47 23.70
C GLN A 153 -11.66 -9.39 23.87
N THR A 154 -10.90 -9.24 24.95
CA THR A 154 -9.63 -9.94 25.18
C THR A 154 -9.73 -11.17 26.07
N GLN A 155 -10.93 -11.50 26.56
CA GLN A 155 -11.14 -12.68 27.39
C GLN A 155 -10.84 -13.96 26.61
N ASP A 156 -10.00 -14.84 27.18
CA ASP A 156 -9.56 -16.10 26.58
C ASP A 156 -8.80 -15.93 25.24
N VAL A 157 -8.23 -14.74 25.00
CA VAL A 157 -7.38 -14.41 23.84
C VAL A 157 -5.95 -14.18 24.32
N GLU A 158 -4.97 -14.66 23.57
CA GLU A 158 -3.56 -14.43 23.86
C GLU A 158 -3.18 -12.95 23.67
N ASP A 159 -2.39 -12.38 24.59
CA ASP A 159 -1.96 -10.96 24.52
C ASP A 159 -1.24 -10.64 23.20
N GLU A 160 -0.46 -11.58 22.67
CA GLU A 160 0.25 -11.46 21.39
C GLU A 160 -0.72 -11.24 20.22
N ILE A 161 -1.91 -11.86 20.23
CA ILE A 161 -2.92 -11.68 19.17
C ILE A 161 -3.51 -10.27 19.22
N VAL A 162 -3.71 -9.73 20.44
CA VAL A 162 -4.20 -8.36 20.63
C VAL A 162 -3.14 -7.35 20.17
N GLU A 163 -1.88 -7.56 20.57
CA GLU A 163 -0.74 -6.74 20.14
C GLU A 163 -0.55 -6.79 18.62
N LEU A 164 -0.62 -7.98 18.00
CA LEU A 164 -0.53 -8.15 16.55
C LEU A 164 -1.66 -7.41 15.83
N PHE A 165 -2.89 -7.46 16.35
CA PHE A 165 -4.03 -6.75 15.78
C PHE A 165 -3.83 -5.23 15.80
N TYR A 166 -3.56 -4.63 16.96
CA TYR A 166 -3.41 -3.17 17.07
C TYR A 166 -2.14 -2.66 16.41
N SER A 167 -1.04 -3.42 16.40
CA SER A 167 0.16 -3.07 15.64
C SER A 167 -0.11 -3.09 14.14
N SER A 168 -0.88 -4.06 13.67
CA SER A 168 -1.28 -4.16 12.26
C SER A 168 -2.26 -3.04 11.87
N PHE A 169 -3.20 -2.70 12.74
CA PHE A 169 -4.11 -1.58 12.56
C PHE A 169 -3.36 -0.24 12.53
N TYR A 170 -2.46 0.02 13.49
CA TYR A 170 -1.60 1.22 13.49
C TYR A 170 -0.91 1.46 12.14
N ARG A 171 -0.35 0.40 11.55
CA ARG A 171 0.38 0.47 10.26
C ARG A 171 -0.51 0.90 9.09
N THR A 172 -1.82 0.65 9.16
CA THR A 172 -2.78 1.08 8.12
C THR A 172 -3.02 2.60 8.05
N HIS A 173 -2.52 3.37 9.03
CA HIS A 173 -2.70 4.83 9.09
C HIS A 173 -1.38 5.60 9.03
N ILE A 174 -0.28 4.92 8.65
CA ILE A 174 1.02 5.56 8.39
C ILE A 174 1.11 6.05 6.93
N SER A 175 0.44 5.37 6.00
CA SER A 175 0.43 5.74 4.58
C SER A 175 -0.94 5.46 3.94
N PRO A 176 -1.41 6.29 2.98
CA PRO A 176 -0.76 7.50 2.46
C PRO A 176 -0.75 8.65 3.48
N ALA A 177 0.23 9.55 3.35
CA ALA A 177 0.44 10.65 4.28
C ALA A 177 -0.25 11.93 3.80
N ASP A 178 -0.85 12.68 4.73
CA ASP A 178 -1.49 13.97 4.47
C ASP A 178 -0.43 15.08 4.40
N TYR A 179 -0.18 15.58 3.19
CA TYR A 179 0.73 16.68 2.88
C TYR A 179 -0.04 17.95 2.47
N THR A 180 -1.28 18.12 2.96
CA THR A 180 -2.08 19.31 2.67
C THR A 180 -1.31 20.59 3.06
N GLY A 181 -1.12 21.49 2.10
CA GLY A 181 -0.30 22.72 2.28
C GLY A 181 1.18 22.56 1.95
N GLU A 182 1.65 21.35 1.65
CA GLU A 182 3.05 21.01 1.34
C GLU A 182 3.26 20.58 -0.12
N ASN A 183 2.37 20.96 -1.03
CA ASN A 183 2.53 20.70 -2.46
C ASN A 183 3.27 21.86 -3.16
N PRO A 184 4.50 21.66 -3.67
CA PRO A 184 5.23 22.70 -4.40
C PRO A 184 4.86 22.80 -5.88
N LEU A 185 4.09 21.85 -6.43
CA LEU A 185 3.89 21.68 -7.87
C LEU A 185 2.70 22.50 -8.41
N TRP A 186 1.62 22.61 -7.63
CA TRP A 186 0.45 23.42 -7.97
C TRP A 186 -0.25 23.92 -6.70
N ASN A 187 -1.07 24.95 -6.87
CA ASN A 187 -1.88 25.51 -5.78
C ASN A 187 -3.31 24.95 -5.87
N SER A 188 -3.79 24.34 -4.79
CA SER A 188 -5.14 23.77 -4.67
C SER A 188 -5.66 23.94 -3.24
N THR A 189 -6.98 24.04 -3.10
CA THR A 189 -7.67 24.02 -1.80
C THR A 189 -8.09 22.61 -1.39
N GLU A 190 -7.91 21.62 -2.27
CA GLU A 190 -8.17 20.21 -1.97
C GLU A 190 -7.08 19.63 -1.06
N PRO A 191 -7.39 18.59 -0.27
CA PRO A 191 -6.38 17.83 0.45
C PRO A 191 -5.33 17.28 -0.51
N TYR A 192 -4.07 17.27 -0.09
CA TYR A 192 -2.98 16.71 -0.88
C TYR A 192 -2.37 15.55 -0.11
N TYR A 193 -2.45 14.35 -0.69
CA TYR A 193 -1.84 13.15 -0.12
C TYR A 193 -0.66 12.72 -0.99
N ASP A 194 0.34 12.13 -0.34
CA ASP A 194 1.51 11.54 -1.00
C ASP A 194 1.93 10.28 -0.23
N SER A 195 3.13 9.74 -0.48
CA SER A 195 3.58 8.46 0.07
C SER A 195 2.63 7.31 -0.26
N PHE A 196 2.09 7.35 -1.49
CA PHE A 196 1.45 6.19 -2.07
C PHE A 196 2.57 5.25 -2.52
N TYR A 197 3.05 4.41 -1.61
CA TYR A 197 4.02 3.35 -1.88
C TYR A 197 3.38 2.23 -2.71
N CYS A 198 2.89 2.62 -3.89
CA CYS A 198 2.12 1.84 -4.83
C CYS A 198 0.71 1.46 -4.37
N ASN A 199 -0.28 2.00 -5.07
CA ASN A 199 -1.68 1.65 -4.87
C ASN A 199 -1.97 0.17 -5.18
N TRP A 200 -1.14 -0.50 -5.99
CA TRP A 200 -1.18 -1.95 -6.29
C TRP A 200 -1.18 -2.82 -5.02
N ASP A 201 -0.56 -2.36 -3.94
CA ASP A 201 -0.62 -3.03 -2.64
C ASP A 201 -1.94 -2.71 -1.92
N THR A 202 -2.15 -1.42 -1.70
CA THR A 202 -3.13 -0.90 -0.73
C THR A 202 -4.59 -1.03 -1.19
N PHE A 203 -4.87 -1.09 -2.49
CA PHE A 203 -6.25 -1.22 -2.98
C PHE A 203 -6.96 -2.51 -2.51
N ARG A 204 -6.18 -3.55 -2.18
CA ARG A 204 -6.67 -4.90 -1.90
C ARG A 204 -7.43 -4.99 -0.58
N THR A 205 -6.88 -4.35 0.45
CA THR A 205 -7.37 -4.49 1.83
C THR A 205 -7.35 -3.17 2.59
N LEU A 206 -6.36 -2.29 2.41
CA LEU A 206 -6.21 -1.06 3.21
C LEU A 206 -7.47 -0.20 3.18
N TYR A 207 -7.91 0.21 1.99
CA TYR A 207 -9.06 1.10 1.85
C TYR A 207 -10.39 0.44 2.20
N SER A 208 -10.51 -0.87 1.98
CA SER A 208 -11.65 -1.66 2.45
C SER A 208 -11.73 -1.71 3.97
N PHE A 209 -10.59 -1.76 4.66
CA PHE A 209 -10.53 -1.72 6.11
C PHE A 209 -10.83 -0.31 6.64
N MET A 210 -10.24 0.71 6.02
CA MET A 210 -10.48 2.12 6.33
C MET A 210 -11.97 2.49 6.17
N ALA A 211 -12.65 1.97 5.15
CA ALA A 211 -14.09 2.17 4.96
C ALA A 211 -14.94 1.73 6.17
N LEU A 212 -14.48 0.77 6.98
CA LEU A 212 -15.24 0.30 8.14
C LEU A 212 -15.26 1.31 9.30
N HIS A 213 -14.21 2.12 9.47
CA HIS A 213 -14.01 2.90 10.70
C HIS A 213 -13.51 4.35 10.50
N ASP A 214 -12.94 4.69 9.34
CA ASP A 214 -12.46 6.03 9.02
C ASP A 214 -12.83 6.53 7.60
N PRO A 215 -14.13 6.52 7.24
CA PRO A 215 -14.59 6.99 5.92
C PRO A 215 -14.35 8.50 5.68
N VAL A 216 -14.17 9.30 6.73
CA VAL A 216 -13.89 10.74 6.60
C VAL A 216 -12.48 10.93 6.04
N ASN A 217 -11.46 10.30 6.64
CA ASN A 217 -10.11 10.36 6.11
C ASN A 217 -10.03 9.71 4.72
N PHE A 218 -10.73 8.59 4.51
CA PHE A 218 -10.80 7.96 3.20
C PHE A 218 -11.32 8.92 2.12
N SER A 219 -12.35 9.72 2.41
CA SER A 219 -12.86 10.72 1.47
C SER A 219 -11.83 11.81 1.13
N ARG A 220 -11.00 12.21 2.09
CA ARG A 220 -9.93 13.19 1.88
C ARG A 220 -8.85 12.63 0.95
N ILE A 221 -8.49 11.35 1.12
CA ILE A 221 -7.57 10.65 0.22
C ILE A 221 -8.13 10.61 -1.20
N VAL A 222 -9.42 10.23 -1.37
CA VAL A 222 -10.08 10.20 -2.68
C VAL A 222 -10.09 11.56 -3.35
N ARG A 223 -10.35 12.64 -2.60
CA ARG A 223 -10.25 14.01 -3.11
C ARG A 223 -8.83 14.36 -3.55
N GLY A 224 -7.81 13.93 -2.79
CA GLY A 224 -6.41 14.09 -3.17
C GLY A 224 -6.05 13.34 -4.46
N LEU A 225 -6.49 12.09 -4.61
CA LEU A 225 -6.31 11.30 -5.84
C LEU A 225 -6.94 12.00 -7.06
N ILE A 226 -8.18 12.49 -6.91
CA ILE A 226 -8.88 13.24 -7.96
C ILE A 226 -8.14 14.55 -8.28
N ASN A 227 -7.66 15.28 -7.26
CA ASN A 227 -6.93 16.53 -7.51
C ASN A 227 -5.61 16.28 -8.24
N ILE A 228 -4.86 15.25 -7.87
CA ILE A 228 -3.65 14.84 -8.60
C ILE A 228 -4.01 14.51 -10.06
N GLN A 229 -5.06 13.74 -10.31
CA GLN A 229 -5.50 13.42 -11.67
C GLN A 229 -5.85 14.67 -12.49
N GLN A 230 -6.49 15.67 -11.89
CA GLN A 230 -6.83 16.92 -12.58
C GLN A 230 -5.60 17.74 -12.99
N HIS A 231 -4.48 17.62 -12.28
CA HIS A 231 -3.25 18.37 -12.55
C HIS A 231 -2.20 17.58 -13.35
N GLU A 232 -2.08 16.27 -13.13
CA GLU A 232 -1.11 15.38 -13.78
C GLU A 232 -1.72 14.59 -14.96
N GLY A 233 -3.06 14.50 -15.05
CA GLY A 233 -3.82 13.88 -16.13
C GLY A 233 -4.37 12.48 -15.82
N TRP A 234 -3.68 11.71 -14.97
CA TRP A 234 -4.02 10.33 -14.59
C TRP A 234 -4.03 10.16 -13.08
N LEU A 235 -4.70 9.12 -12.58
CA LEU A 235 -4.64 8.82 -11.15
C LEU A 235 -3.20 8.44 -10.76
N PRO A 236 -2.74 8.86 -9.57
CA PRO A 236 -1.43 8.45 -9.09
C PRO A 236 -1.44 6.97 -8.69
N GLU A 237 -0.30 6.31 -8.94
CA GLU A 237 -0.08 4.92 -8.53
C GLU A 237 1.01 4.82 -7.47
N CYS A 238 2.27 4.88 -7.89
CA CYS A 238 3.42 4.92 -7.02
C CYS A 238 3.95 6.36 -6.99
N ARG A 239 4.01 6.97 -5.81
CA ARG A 239 4.60 8.29 -5.62
C ARG A 239 5.06 8.48 -4.17
N GLY A 240 6.17 9.18 -4.03
CA GLY A 240 6.74 9.51 -2.74
C GLY A 240 7.44 10.86 -2.80
N ALA A 241 7.24 11.68 -1.77
CA ALA A 241 7.85 13.00 -1.64
C ALA A 241 7.65 13.87 -2.90
N THR A 242 6.43 13.93 -3.45
CA THR A 242 6.06 14.72 -4.65
C THR A 242 6.60 14.19 -5.99
N ALA A 243 7.37 13.10 -5.98
CA ALA A 243 7.91 12.48 -7.18
C ALA A 243 7.15 11.20 -7.55
N GLN A 244 6.83 11.06 -8.83
CA GLN A 244 6.30 9.81 -9.40
C GLN A 244 7.35 8.70 -9.34
N GLN A 245 6.89 7.49 -9.06
CA GLN A 245 7.69 6.28 -8.93
C GLN A 245 7.24 5.24 -9.96
N PHE A 246 8.08 4.22 -10.18
CA PHE A 246 7.73 3.18 -11.14
C PHE A 246 6.54 2.36 -10.66
N ILE A 247 5.56 2.18 -11.54
CA ILE A 247 4.37 1.38 -11.31
C ILE A 247 4.73 -0.11 -11.25
N GLN A 248 4.09 -0.80 -10.31
CA GLN A 248 4.15 -2.24 -10.09
C GLN A 248 3.27 -3.02 -11.11
N GLY A 249 2.28 -3.78 -10.66
CA GLY A 249 1.53 -4.72 -11.50
C GLY A 249 0.47 -4.11 -12.41
N GLY A 250 -0.06 -2.91 -12.09
CA GLY A 250 -1.16 -2.29 -12.84
C GLY A 250 -1.45 -0.86 -12.41
N SER A 251 -2.57 -0.32 -12.91
CA SER A 251 -3.11 0.99 -12.50
C SER A 251 -4.30 0.71 -11.58
N ASN A 252 -4.09 0.90 -10.28
CA ASN A 252 -4.92 0.51 -9.17
C ASN A 252 -5.45 1.71 -8.35
N GLY A 253 -5.44 2.92 -8.90
CA GLY A 253 -6.26 4.05 -8.44
C GLY A 253 -7.76 3.81 -8.65
N ASP A 254 -8.15 3.13 -9.74
CA ASP A 254 -9.56 2.89 -10.07
C ASP A 254 -10.31 2.06 -9.02
N PRO A 255 -9.74 0.95 -8.48
CA PRO A 255 -10.38 0.23 -7.40
C PRO A 255 -10.56 1.04 -6.12
N ILE A 256 -9.66 2.00 -5.82
CA ILE A 256 -9.76 2.83 -4.61
C ILE A 256 -10.94 3.81 -4.75
N LEU A 257 -11.05 4.50 -5.88
CA LEU A 257 -12.19 5.37 -6.18
C LEU A 257 -13.49 4.57 -6.23
N GLY A 258 -13.47 3.39 -6.84
CA GLY A 258 -14.63 2.49 -6.90
C GLY A 258 -15.08 2.01 -5.52
N GLU A 259 -14.14 1.63 -4.66
CA GLU A 259 -14.38 1.22 -3.27
C GLU A 259 -15.09 2.31 -2.46
N PHE A 260 -14.61 3.55 -2.54
CA PHE A 260 -15.26 4.67 -1.89
C PHE A 260 -16.67 4.89 -2.45
N PHE A 261 -16.81 4.99 -3.77
CA PHE A 261 -18.06 5.43 -4.37
C PHE A 261 -19.18 4.38 -4.20
N VAL A 262 -18.89 3.09 -4.37
CA VAL A 262 -19.89 2.02 -4.19
C VAL A 262 -20.44 1.99 -2.76
N LYS A 263 -19.62 2.32 -1.76
CA LYS A 263 -20.00 2.30 -0.34
C LYS A 263 -20.57 3.63 0.16
N PHE A 264 -20.10 4.77 -0.35
CA PHE A 264 -20.40 6.10 0.21
C PHE A 264 -20.99 7.11 -0.78
N HIS A 265 -21.42 6.72 -2.00
CA HIS A 265 -21.99 7.66 -2.97
C HIS A 265 -23.13 8.52 -2.40
N GLU A 266 -23.99 7.96 -1.54
CA GLU A 266 -25.09 8.70 -0.88
C GLU A 266 -24.58 9.81 0.06
N HIS A 267 -23.35 9.68 0.56
CA HIS A 267 -22.68 10.65 1.42
C HIS A 267 -21.59 11.45 0.69
N ALA A 268 -21.39 11.23 -0.63
CA ALA A 268 -20.29 11.85 -1.38
C ALA A 268 -20.36 13.38 -1.32
N ASP A 269 -21.56 13.96 -1.45
CA ASP A 269 -21.75 15.42 -1.34
C ASP A 269 -21.40 15.95 0.05
N ALA A 270 -21.79 15.24 1.12
CA ALA A 270 -21.45 15.62 2.50
C ALA A 270 -19.95 15.50 2.80
N LEU A 271 -19.27 14.60 2.09
CA LEU A 271 -17.83 14.37 2.17
C LEU A 271 -17.03 15.24 1.18
N ASN A 272 -17.71 16.11 0.42
CA ASN A 272 -17.13 16.97 -0.63
C ASN A 272 -16.41 16.18 -1.75
N VAL A 273 -16.87 14.98 -2.07
CA VAL A 273 -16.33 14.16 -3.17
C VAL A 273 -17.17 14.40 -4.43
N SER A 274 -16.56 14.99 -5.46
CA SER A 274 -17.22 15.23 -6.74
C SER A 274 -17.46 13.91 -7.49
N ALA A 275 -18.71 13.48 -7.61
CA ALA A 275 -19.06 12.29 -8.39
C ALA A 275 -18.62 12.40 -9.87
N SER A 276 -18.77 13.58 -10.47
CA SER A 276 -18.32 13.82 -11.85
C SER A 276 -16.80 13.85 -11.97
N GLY A 277 -16.09 14.43 -10.99
CA GLY A 277 -14.63 14.44 -10.96
C GLY A 277 -14.06 13.03 -10.78
N LEU A 278 -14.65 12.25 -9.87
CA LEU A 278 -14.32 10.84 -9.65
C LEU A 278 -14.51 10.03 -10.94
N TYR A 279 -15.66 10.15 -11.60
CA TYR A 279 -15.91 9.41 -12.83
C TYR A 279 -15.01 9.85 -13.98
N ALA A 280 -14.71 11.15 -14.10
CA ALA A 280 -13.76 11.64 -15.10
C ALA A 280 -12.35 11.08 -14.87
N ALA A 281 -11.90 10.98 -13.62
CA ALA A 281 -10.60 10.39 -13.28
C ALA A 281 -10.53 8.91 -13.67
N LEU A 282 -11.59 8.14 -13.39
CA LEU A 282 -11.71 6.74 -13.81
C LEU A 282 -11.64 6.58 -15.34
N LEU A 283 -12.30 7.49 -16.07
CA LEU A 283 -12.28 7.45 -17.53
C LEU A 283 -10.91 7.80 -18.11
N ALA A 284 -10.16 8.72 -17.49
CA ALA A 284 -8.81 9.08 -17.92
C ALA A 284 -7.88 7.87 -17.92
N ASP A 285 -7.85 7.09 -16.83
CA ASP A 285 -7.03 5.87 -16.74
C ASP A 285 -7.52 4.77 -17.70
N ALA A 286 -8.84 4.65 -17.88
CA ALA A 286 -9.47 3.63 -18.70
C ALA A 286 -9.40 3.88 -20.21
N GLU A 287 -9.31 5.14 -20.64
CA GLU A 287 -9.47 5.54 -22.04
C GLU A 287 -8.26 6.26 -22.61
N ASP A 288 -7.50 6.99 -21.81
CA ASP A 288 -6.42 7.85 -22.29
C ASP A 288 -5.06 7.19 -22.05
N GLN A 289 -4.29 7.01 -23.13
CA GLN A 289 -2.95 6.46 -23.02
C GLN A 289 -1.97 7.53 -22.49
N PRO A 290 -1.24 7.26 -21.40
CA PRO A 290 -0.26 8.17 -20.82
C PRO A 290 1.00 8.26 -21.68
N PRO A 291 1.77 9.34 -21.55
CA PRO A 291 3.08 9.47 -22.17
C PRO A 291 4.09 8.45 -21.61
N ASN A 292 3.89 7.99 -20.37
CA ASN A 292 4.68 6.93 -19.76
C ASN A 292 3.83 6.05 -18.82
N TRP A 293 3.42 4.85 -19.26
CA TRP A 293 2.67 3.91 -18.42
C TRP A 293 3.51 3.18 -17.37
N ASP A 294 4.82 3.38 -17.35
CA ASP A 294 5.64 2.93 -16.22
C ASP A 294 5.52 3.87 -15.01
N LEU A 295 4.87 5.04 -15.15
CA LEU A 295 4.72 6.05 -14.08
C LEU A 295 3.27 6.38 -13.73
N GLN A 296 2.34 6.30 -14.70
CA GLN A 296 0.93 6.64 -14.50
C GLN A 296 0.03 5.91 -15.51
N GLY A 297 -1.25 5.70 -15.20
CA GLY A 297 -2.26 5.23 -16.16
C GLY A 297 -1.96 3.85 -16.80
N ARG A 298 -2.56 3.61 -17.98
CA ARG A 298 -2.59 2.29 -18.63
C ARG A 298 -2.06 2.29 -20.07
N GLN A 299 -1.61 1.15 -20.57
CA GLN A 299 -1.43 0.94 -22.03
C GLN A 299 -2.81 0.83 -22.74
N ALA A 300 -3.59 1.92 -22.71
CA ALA A 300 -5.02 1.93 -22.95
C ALA A 300 -5.40 1.61 -24.41
N ASN A 301 -4.64 2.10 -25.39
CA ASN A 301 -5.00 1.90 -26.80
C ASN A 301 -4.94 0.41 -27.18
N THR A 302 -3.85 -0.25 -26.82
CA THR A 302 -3.64 -1.68 -27.09
C THR A 302 -4.60 -2.55 -26.29
N TRP A 303 -4.84 -2.24 -25.02
CA TRP A 303 -5.86 -2.91 -24.20
C TRP A 303 -7.25 -2.84 -24.83
N LYS A 304 -7.68 -1.66 -25.30
CA LYS A 304 -8.99 -1.47 -25.94
C LYS A 304 -9.11 -2.16 -27.30
N ALA A 305 -8.04 -2.17 -28.08
CA ALA A 305 -8.05 -2.74 -29.42
C ALA A 305 -8.04 -4.27 -29.43
N LEU A 306 -7.26 -4.89 -28.53
CA LEU A 306 -7.01 -6.33 -28.54
C LEU A 306 -7.68 -7.09 -27.38
N GLY A 307 -8.01 -6.40 -26.29
CA GLY A 307 -8.50 -7.03 -25.06
C GLY A 307 -7.42 -7.83 -24.31
N PHE A 308 -6.15 -7.68 -24.66
CA PHE A 308 -4.99 -8.20 -23.93
C PHE A 308 -3.76 -7.38 -24.32
N LEU A 309 -2.69 -7.51 -23.54
CA LEU A 309 -1.41 -6.87 -23.84
C LEU A 309 -0.46 -7.88 -24.50
N PRO A 310 -0.09 -7.69 -25.78
CA PRO A 310 0.82 -8.59 -26.47
C PRO A 310 2.29 -8.38 -26.06
N SER A 311 3.05 -9.47 -25.96
CA SER A 311 4.47 -9.46 -25.55
C SER A 311 5.44 -9.06 -26.66
N ASP A 312 5.00 -8.95 -27.91
CA ASP A 312 5.80 -8.58 -29.10
C ASP A 312 5.43 -7.21 -29.69
N VAL A 313 4.70 -6.37 -28.94
CA VAL A 313 4.39 -4.99 -29.35
C VAL A 313 5.22 -4.03 -28.51
N TRP A 314 6.02 -3.22 -29.20
CA TRP A 314 6.82 -2.17 -28.60
C TRP A 314 6.25 -0.80 -28.97
N GLU A 315 6.04 0.03 -27.96
CA GLU A 315 5.54 1.39 -28.08
C GLU A 315 6.42 2.32 -27.23
N PRO A 316 6.62 3.59 -27.63
CA PRO A 316 7.57 4.49 -26.94
C PRO A 316 7.10 4.95 -25.55
N SER A 317 5.83 4.74 -25.20
CA SER A 317 5.21 5.25 -23.97
C SER A 317 5.38 4.32 -22.75
N GLY A 318 6.31 3.37 -22.77
CA GLY A 318 6.72 2.61 -21.60
C GLY A 318 7.31 1.23 -21.92
N THR A 319 7.66 0.48 -20.89
CA THR A 319 8.34 -0.82 -21.04
C THR A 319 7.38 -1.94 -21.45
N ASN A 320 7.88 -2.87 -22.26
CA ASN A 320 7.16 -4.08 -22.67
C ASN A 320 7.37 -5.22 -21.66
N THR A 321 6.85 -5.06 -20.45
CA THR A 321 6.98 -6.02 -19.33
C THR A 321 5.61 -6.32 -18.70
N LYS A 322 5.50 -7.38 -17.88
CA LYS A 322 4.34 -7.60 -16.97
C LYS A 322 2.96 -7.67 -17.68
N GLN A 323 2.91 -8.10 -18.94
CA GLN A 323 1.73 -8.01 -19.80
C GLN A 323 0.51 -8.74 -19.21
N VAL A 324 0.72 -9.91 -18.62
CA VAL A 324 -0.34 -10.72 -18.00
C VAL A 324 -0.81 -10.05 -16.72
N SER A 325 0.10 -9.65 -15.83
CA SER A 325 -0.25 -8.94 -14.59
C SER A 325 -1.04 -7.66 -14.88
N ARG A 326 -0.54 -6.82 -15.80
CA ARG A 326 -1.24 -5.60 -16.23
C ARG A 326 -2.61 -5.91 -16.83
N ALA A 327 -2.75 -6.95 -17.65
CA ALA A 327 -4.03 -7.34 -18.22
C ALA A 327 -5.06 -7.77 -17.15
N LEU A 328 -4.65 -8.52 -16.12
CA LEU A 328 -5.55 -8.92 -15.04
C LEU A 328 -5.94 -7.73 -14.15
N GLU A 329 -4.98 -6.87 -13.83
CA GLU A 329 -5.22 -5.65 -13.04
C GLU A 329 -6.10 -4.65 -13.81
N TYR A 330 -5.89 -4.46 -15.12
CA TYR A 330 -6.76 -3.63 -15.95
C TYR A 330 -8.17 -4.20 -16.04
N ALA A 331 -8.31 -5.51 -16.14
CA ALA A 331 -9.62 -6.17 -16.10
C ALA A 331 -10.32 -5.94 -14.75
N PHE A 332 -9.60 -5.94 -13.64
CA PHE A 332 -10.17 -5.60 -12.34
C PHE A 332 -10.55 -4.12 -12.24
N GLY A 333 -9.69 -3.21 -12.70
CA GLY A 333 -10.02 -1.78 -12.77
C GLY A 333 -11.24 -1.50 -13.67
N ASP A 334 -11.42 -2.23 -14.76
CA ASP A 334 -12.63 -2.13 -15.58
C ASP A 334 -13.88 -2.61 -14.83
N PHE A 335 -13.75 -3.67 -14.03
CA PHE A 335 -14.84 -4.10 -13.16
C PHE A 335 -15.22 -3.00 -12.17
N THR A 336 -14.26 -2.31 -11.56
CA THR A 336 -14.56 -1.25 -10.57
C THR A 336 -15.26 -0.06 -11.23
N ILE A 337 -14.82 0.34 -12.43
CA ILE A 337 -15.49 1.37 -13.23
C ILE A 337 -16.92 0.94 -13.60
N SER A 338 -17.14 -0.35 -13.91
CA SER A 338 -18.48 -0.87 -14.18
C SER A 338 -19.43 -0.75 -12.98
N GLN A 339 -18.90 -0.91 -11.76
CA GLN A 339 -19.68 -0.76 -10.52
C GLN A 339 -20.03 0.72 -10.27
N VAL A 340 -19.08 1.63 -10.46
CA VAL A 340 -19.32 3.07 -10.34
C VAL A 340 -20.34 3.55 -11.38
N ALA A 341 -20.17 3.16 -12.65
CA ALA A 341 -21.10 3.49 -13.73
C ALA A 341 -22.52 2.97 -13.43
N LYS A 342 -22.65 1.79 -12.82
CA LYS A 342 -23.94 1.23 -12.39
C LYS A 342 -24.60 2.09 -11.31
N VAL A 343 -23.84 2.53 -10.31
CA VAL A 343 -24.33 3.42 -9.24
C VAL A 343 -24.77 4.78 -9.79
N LEU A 344 -24.04 5.32 -10.77
CA LEU A 344 -24.38 6.58 -11.45
C LEU A 344 -25.54 6.47 -12.46
N GLY A 345 -26.01 5.26 -12.79
CA GLY A 345 -27.04 5.05 -13.80
C GLY A 345 -26.54 5.10 -15.25
N PHE A 346 -25.23 5.06 -15.50
CA PHE A 346 -24.63 5.01 -16.83
C PHE A 346 -24.64 3.57 -17.38
N THR A 347 -25.80 3.12 -17.84
CA THR A 347 -26.04 1.72 -18.24
C THR A 347 -25.13 1.22 -19.37
N ASN A 348 -24.85 2.07 -20.36
CA ASN A 348 -24.00 1.70 -21.50
C ASN A 348 -22.55 1.50 -21.06
N ASP A 349 -22.03 2.42 -20.23
CA ASP A 349 -20.67 2.34 -19.72
C ASP A 349 -20.52 1.18 -18.74
N SER A 350 -21.52 0.95 -17.88
CA SER A 350 -21.55 -0.21 -17.00
C SER A 350 -21.43 -1.52 -17.80
N ALA A 351 -22.21 -1.67 -18.88
CA ALA A 351 -22.13 -2.86 -19.74
C ALA A 351 -20.79 -2.96 -20.49
N LYS A 352 -20.27 -1.85 -21.03
CA LYS A 352 -18.97 -1.78 -21.72
C LYS A 352 -17.84 -2.22 -20.82
N TYR A 353 -17.73 -1.65 -19.62
CA TYR A 353 -16.64 -1.95 -18.69
C TYR A 353 -16.80 -3.34 -18.05
N ALA A 354 -18.03 -3.82 -17.81
CA ALA A 354 -18.26 -5.21 -17.39
C ALA A 354 -17.82 -6.22 -18.47
N GLN A 355 -18.05 -5.93 -19.76
CA GLN A 355 -17.52 -6.76 -20.84
C GLN A 355 -15.99 -6.73 -20.88
N ARG A 356 -15.38 -5.54 -20.74
CA ARG A 356 -13.92 -5.36 -20.74
C ARG A 356 -13.25 -6.03 -19.54
N ALA A 357 -13.91 -6.06 -18.38
CA ALA A 357 -13.47 -6.82 -17.21
C ALA A 357 -13.39 -8.33 -17.46
N GLY A 358 -14.18 -8.86 -18.41
CA GLY A 358 -14.13 -10.26 -18.83
C GLY A 358 -12.92 -10.61 -19.70
N ASN A 359 -12.15 -9.62 -20.16
CA ASN A 359 -11.00 -9.84 -21.06
C ASN A 359 -9.84 -10.62 -20.42
N PHE A 360 -9.81 -10.80 -19.10
CA PHE A 360 -8.82 -11.64 -18.43
C PHE A 360 -8.73 -13.05 -19.05
N VAL A 361 -9.86 -13.57 -19.58
CA VAL A 361 -9.91 -14.88 -20.26
C VAL A 361 -9.06 -14.92 -21.52
N ASN A 362 -8.71 -13.77 -22.11
CA ASN A 362 -7.86 -13.72 -23.29
C ASN A 362 -6.44 -14.18 -22.97
N ASN A 363 -5.98 -14.09 -21.72
CA ASN A 363 -4.69 -14.61 -21.29
C ASN A 363 -4.75 -16.07 -20.82
N TRP A 364 -5.93 -16.69 -20.75
CA TRP A 364 -6.08 -18.06 -20.28
C TRP A 364 -5.71 -19.09 -21.34
N ASN A 365 -4.63 -19.85 -21.11
CA ASN A 365 -4.26 -21.00 -21.92
C ASN A 365 -4.72 -22.31 -21.22
N PRO A 366 -5.73 -23.03 -21.75
CA PRO A 366 -6.25 -24.25 -21.13
C PRO A 366 -5.26 -25.44 -21.19
N ASP A 367 -4.28 -25.40 -22.10
CA ASP A 367 -3.38 -26.52 -22.38
C ASP A 367 -2.10 -26.49 -21.52
N THR A 368 -1.83 -25.36 -20.86
CA THR A 368 -0.66 -25.21 -19.99
C THR A 368 -0.86 -25.99 -18.69
N ALA A 369 -0.03 -27.00 -18.45
CA ALA A 369 -0.06 -27.82 -17.25
C ALA A 369 1.17 -27.61 -16.36
N VAL A 370 1.03 -27.86 -15.05
CA VAL A 370 2.16 -27.79 -14.11
C VAL A 370 3.11 -28.97 -14.35
N PRO A 371 4.42 -28.72 -14.53
CA PRO A 371 5.40 -29.80 -14.55
C PRO A 371 5.34 -30.62 -13.24
N GLY A 372 5.16 -31.93 -13.36
CA GLY A 372 5.00 -32.84 -12.20
C GLY A 372 3.55 -33.07 -11.75
N ARG A 373 2.59 -32.25 -12.19
CA ARG A 373 1.14 -32.41 -11.95
C ARG A 373 0.34 -32.11 -13.24
N PRO A 374 0.40 -33.00 -14.25
CA PRO A 374 -0.26 -32.79 -15.53
C PRO A 374 -1.79 -32.75 -15.45
N ASP A 375 -2.36 -33.13 -14.30
CA ASP A 375 -3.77 -33.01 -13.97
C ASP A 375 -4.20 -31.58 -13.62
N ILE A 376 -3.26 -30.73 -13.19
CA ILE A 376 -3.48 -29.29 -12.97
C ILE A 376 -3.19 -28.56 -14.29
N VAL A 377 -4.24 -28.37 -15.09
CA VAL A 377 -4.20 -27.75 -16.42
C VAL A 377 -4.91 -26.39 -16.46
N GLY A 378 -4.42 -25.48 -17.29
CA GLY A 378 -5.00 -24.16 -17.46
C GLY A 378 -4.30 -23.11 -16.61
N MET A 379 -3.58 -22.20 -17.27
CA MET A 379 -2.84 -21.09 -16.64
C MET A 379 -2.97 -19.80 -17.46
N MET A 380 -2.83 -18.66 -16.79
CA MET A 380 -2.61 -17.41 -17.50
C MET A 380 -1.24 -17.45 -18.18
N GLN A 381 -1.17 -16.96 -19.42
CA GLN A 381 0.02 -16.95 -20.25
C GLN A 381 0.09 -15.64 -21.06
N PRO A 382 1.29 -15.13 -21.34
CA PRO A 382 1.47 -14.05 -22.28
C PRO A 382 1.05 -14.46 -23.69
N ARG A 383 0.76 -13.47 -24.54
CA ARG A 383 0.34 -13.68 -25.93
C ARG A 383 1.10 -12.79 -26.87
N PHE A 384 1.31 -13.26 -28.08
CA PHE A 384 1.76 -12.45 -29.19
C PHE A 384 0.59 -11.71 -29.84
N ALA A 385 0.87 -10.65 -30.60
CA ALA A 385 -0.13 -9.85 -31.30
C ALA A 385 -0.92 -10.68 -32.34
N ASN A 386 -0.32 -11.76 -32.86
CA ASN A 386 -1.00 -12.71 -33.74
C ASN A 386 -2.00 -13.63 -33.00
N GLY A 387 -2.11 -13.51 -31.68
CA GLY A 387 -3.00 -14.30 -30.82
C GLY A 387 -2.43 -15.62 -30.34
N THR A 388 -1.24 -16.03 -30.76
CA THR A 388 -0.58 -17.25 -30.23
C THR A 388 -0.04 -17.02 -28.83
N PHE A 389 0.01 -18.07 -28.00
CA PHE A 389 0.55 -17.97 -26.65
C PHE A 389 2.07 -17.94 -26.68
N ASN A 390 2.64 -17.05 -25.87
CA ASN A 390 4.06 -17.05 -25.55
C ASN A 390 4.23 -17.81 -24.23
N PHE A 391 4.84 -18.99 -24.28
CA PHE A 391 4.86 -19.91 -23.15
C PHE A 391 5.82 -19.43 -22.04
N THR A 392 5.29 -19.36 -20.83
CA THR A 392 6.04 -19.17 -19.58
C THR A 392 5.82 -20.41 -18.71
N ASP A 393 6.91 -21.07 -18.26
CA ASP A 393 6.83 -22.24 -17.37
C ASP A 393 6.00 -21.84 -16.13
N PRO A 394 4.98 -22.62 -15.73
CA PRO A 394 4.18 -22.30 -14.57
C PRO A 394 4.99 -22.08 -13.29
N ARG A 395 6.14 -22.74 -13.15
CA ARG A 395 7.03 -22.65 -12.00
C ARG A 395 8.07 -21.53 -12.13
N HIS A 396 8.07 -20.74 -13.19
CA HIS A 396 9.02 -19.63 -13.31
C HIS A 396 8.91 -18.72 -12.06
N CYS A 397 9.99 -18.06 -11.63
CA CYS A 397 9.94 -17.15 -10.46
C CYS A 397 9.49 -17.79 -9.14
N SER A 398 9.68 -19.11 -9.00
CA SER A 398 9.26 -19.87 -7.83
C SER A 398 10.33 -20.57 -7.04
N VAL A 399 9.98 -21.07 -5.84
CA VAL A 399 10.84 -21.99 -5.07
C VAL A 399 11.20 -23.25 -5.86
N ASN A 400 10.35 -23.65 -6.81
CA ASN A 400 10.53 -24.81 -7.67
C ASN A 400 10.95 -24.42 -9.11
N ASP A 401 11.39 -23.17 -9.34
CA ASP A 401 11.93 -22.72 -10.62
C ASP A 401 13.28 -23.41 -10.87
N PRO A 402 13.41 -24.26 -11.91
CA PRO A 402 14.69 -24.87 -12.24
C PRO A 402 15.77 -23.83 -12.61
N LEU A 403 15.38 -22.63 -13.04
CA LEU A 403 16.30 -21.55 -13.44
C LEU A 403 16.63 -20.59 -12.30
N GLN A 404 15.91 -20.65 -11.18
CA GLN A 404 16.05 -19.72 -10.04
C GLN A 404 16.01 -18.24 -10.46
N SER A 405 15.05 -17.90 -11.31
CA SER A 405 14.96 -16.57 -11.95
C SER A 405 14.56 -15.48 -10.96
N THR A 406 14.97 -14.23 -11.21
CA THR A 406 14.55 -13.04 -10.45
C THR A 406 13.52 -12.25 -11.24
N CYS A 407 12.31 -12.12 -10.72
CA CYS A 407 11.16 -11.56 -11.44
C CYS A 407 10.68 -10.22 -10.87
N PHE A 408 11.66 -9.44 -10.40
CA PHE A 408 11.50 -8.05 -10.00
C PHE A 408 11.33 -7.13 -11.22
N LEU A 409 10.97 -5.86 -10.99
CA LEU A 409 10.94 -4.81 -12.00
C LEU A 409 12.31 -4.62 -12.67
N ASN A 410 12.58 -5.39 -13.72
CA ASN A 410 13.80 -5.29 -14.50
C ASN A 410 13.47 -5.33 -16.00
N ALA A 411 14.27 -4.63 -16.81
CA ALA A 411 14.07 -4.54 -18.25
C ALA A 411 14.32 -5.87 -19.00
N VAL A 412 14.83 -6.89 -18.30
CA VAL A 412 15.06 -8.24 -18.83
C VAL A 412 13.85 -9.15 -18.61
N ASN A 413 12.87 -8.72 -17.81
CA ASN A 413 11.69 -9.50 -17.52
C ASN A 413 10.75 -9.46 -18.73
N THR A 414 10.75 -10.57 -19.48
CA THR A 414 9.91 -10.81 -20.66
C THR A 414 8.92 -11.95 -20.44
N ASP A 415 8.78 -12.43 -19.21
CA ASP A 415 7.95 -13.59 -18.85
C ASP A 415 6.45 -13.26 -18.77
N GLY A 416 6.12 -11.96 -18.72
CA GLY A 416 4.79 -11.38 -18.69
C GLY A 416 4.16 -11.20 -17.31
N PHE A 417 4.88 -11.47 -16.22
CA PHE A 417 4.39 -11.40 -14.85
C PHE A 417 5.18 -10.37 -14.03
N TYR A 418 4.50 -9.73 -13.08
CA TYR A 418 5.12 -8.85 -12.10
C TYR A 418 5.25 -9.57 -10.77
N GLU A 419 6.48 -9.64 -10.25
CA GLU A 419 6.82 -10.26 -8.96
C GLU A 419 6.00 -11.52 -8.77
N GLY A 420 6.06 -12.47 -9.69
CA GLY A 420 5.14 -13.61 -9.64
C GLY A 420 5.19 -14.49 -10.87
N SER A 421 4.35 -15.53 -10.86
CA SER A 421 4.34 -16.52 -11.94
C SER A 421 2.94 -17.03 -12.29
N PRO A 422 2.82 -17.88 -13.32
CA PRO A 422 1.54 -18.47 -13.66
C PRO A 422 0.96 -19.36 -12.56
N ILE A 423 1.75 -20.10 -11.77
CA ILE A 423 1.21 -20.94 -10.69
C ILE A 423 1.97 -20.88 -9.36
N VAL A 424 2.87 -19.91 -9.12
CA VAL A 424 3.77 -19.96 -7.95
C VAL A 424 4.52 -18.65 -7.59
N ILE A 425 5.04 -18.63 -6.35
CA ILE A 425 5.94 -17.69 -5.67
C ILE A 425 7.32 -18.28 -5.26
N ARG A 426 8.41 -17.48 -5.14
CA ARG A 426 9.65 -17.84 -4.40
C ARG A 426 9.82 -17.07 -3.07
N THR A 427 10.22 -17.83 -2.04
CA THR A 427 11.18 -17.40 -1.01
C THR A 427 12.46 -18.24 -1.15
N ASN A 428 13.65 -17.64 -1.08
CA ASN A 428 14.87 -18.38 -0.80
C ASN A 428 15.53 -17.88 0.48
N LEU A 429 15.82 -18.83 1.36
CA LEU A 429 16.81 -18.73 2.43
C LEU A 429 18.16 -18.33 1.81
N TRP A 430 18.48 -17.03 1.79
CA TRP A 430 19.78 -16.42 2.08
C TRP A 430 19.72 -14.91 1.78
N GLN A 431 19.65 -14.13 2.86
CA GLN A 431 19.86 -12.66 2.99
C GLN A 431 18.98 -11.71 2.14
N HIS A 432 17.90 -11.25 2.78
CA HIS A 432 17.34 -9.89 2.73
C HIS A 432 16.63 -9.36 1.47
N SER A 433 16.00 -10.21 0.65
CA SER A 433 14.87 -9.77 -0.21
C SER A 433 14.11 -10.97 -0.79
N SER A 434 12.87 -11.15 -0.35
CA SER A 434 11.93 -12.13 -0.90
C SER A 434 10.68 -11.37 -1.35
N PHE A 435 10.36 -11.43 -2.64
CA PHE A 435 9.14 -10.95 -3.28
C PHE A 435 8.78 -12.00 -4.31
N ASN A 436 7.55 -12.48 -4.41
CA ASN A 436 6.97 -13.19 -5.55
C ASN A 436 5.48 -13.55 -5.25
N ALA A 437 4.61 -13.58 -6.27
CA ALA A 437 3.15 -13.66 -6.17
C ALA A 437 2.51 -14.63 -7.19
N PHE A 438 1.23 -14.96 -7.02
CA PHE A 438 0.44 -15.65 -8.05
C PHE A 438 -0.44 -14.71 -8.83
N ILE A 439 -0.31 -14.75 -10.15
CA ILE A 439 -1.13 -13.92 -11.02
C ILE A 439 -2.36 -14.69 -11.54
N THR A 440 -2.27 -16.00 -11.79
CA THR A 440 -3.44 -16.78 -12.32
C THR A 440 -4.64 -16.83 -11.38
N GLN A 441 -4.44 -16.72 -10.07
CA GLN A 441 -5.55 -16.69 -9.11
C GLN A 441 -6.13 -15.29 -8.92
N PHE A 442 -5.56 -14.25 -9.55
CA PHE A 442 -6.02 -12.87 -9.47
C PHE A 442 -7.18 -12.58 -10.43
N VAL A 443 -8.37 -13.10 -10.09
CA VAL A 443 -9.65 -12.77 -10.77
C VAL A 443 -10.77 -12.53 -9.73
N PRO A 444 -10.62 -11.54 -8.84
CA PRO A 444 -11.63 -11.24 -7.81
C PRO A 444 -12.98 -10.80 -8.41
N GLN A 445 -12.98 -10.16 -9.57
CA GLN A 445 -14.19 -9.71 -10.27
C GLN A 445 -15.08 -10.84 -10.79
N ASP A 446 -14.50 -12.02 -11.08
CA ASP A 446 -15.23 -13.15 -11.67
C ASP A 446 -14.57 -14.50 -11.31
N THR A 447 -14.48 -14.77 -10.01
CA THR A 447 -13.94 -16.05 -9.51
C THR A 447 -14.81 -17.24 -9.94
N ALA A 448 -16.10 -17.04 -10.19
CA ALA A 448 -16.99 -18.08 -10.71
C ALA A 448 -16.54 -18.56 -12.10
N LYS A 449 -16.19 -17.64 -13.00
CA LYS A 449 -15.62 -17.99 -14.30
C LYS A 449 -14.25 -18.65 -14.17
N LEU A 450 -13.41 -18.20 -13.25
CA LEU A 450 -12.12 -18.84 -12.98
C LEU A 450 -12.30 -20.31 -12.53
N ILE A 451 -13.23 -20.58 -11.62
CA ILE A 451 -13.58 -21.95 -11.20
C ILE A 451 -14.06 -22.79 -12.40
N GLN A 452 -14.88 -22.22 -13.28
CA GLN A 452 -15.31 -22.90 -14.50
C GLN A 452 -14.12 -23.27 -15.40
N LEU A 453 -13.20 -22.32 -15.62
CA LEU A 453 -12.00 -22.52 -16.43
C LEU A 453 -11.05 -23.58 -15.83
N GLN A 454 -10.97 -23.63 -14.50
CA GLN A 454 -10.18 -24.63 -13.77
C GLN A 454 -10.86 -26.01 -13.69
N GLY A 455 -12.07 -26.14 -14.25
CA GLY A 455 -12.78 -27.42 -14.38
C GLY A 455 -13.68 -27.76 -13.18
N GLY A 456 -14.18 -26.75 -12.47
CA GLY A 456 -15.18 -26.88 -11.41
C GLY A 456 -14.60 -26.91 -10.00
N ASN A 457 -15.48 -26.92 -8.99
CA ASN A 457 -15.12 -26.76 -7.58
C ASN A 457 -14.08 -27.77 -7.10
N ASP A 458 -14.23 -29.06 -7.44
CA ASP A 458 -13.33 -30.10 -6.93
C ASP A 458 -11.89 -29.92 -7.44
N LYS A 459 -11.72 -29.59 -8.73
CA LYS A 459 -10.41 -29.31 -9.32
C LYS A 459 -9.81 -28.00 -8.82
N PHE A 460 -10.67 -27.00 -8.59
CA PHE A 460 -10.26 -25.74 -8.00
C PHE A 460 -9.72 -25.94 -6.57
N ILE A 461 -10.43 -26.70 -5.74
CA ILE A 461 -9.99 -27.06 -4.38
C ILE A 461 -8.69 -27.87 -4.43
N ASP A 462 -8.57 -28.85 -5.32
CA ASP A 462 -7.34 -29.64 -5.47
C ASP A 462 -6.14 -28.75 -5.87
N ARG A 463 -6.35 -27.78 -6.76
CA ARG A 463 -5.33 -26.79 -7.12
C ARG A 463 -4.94 -25.93 -5.92
N LEU A 464 -5.90 -25.44 -5.14
CA LEU A 464 -5.59 -24.67 -3.92
C LEU A 464 -4.81 -25.50 -2.91
N ASN A 465 -5.21 -26.75 -2.68
CA ASN A 465 -4.48 -27.66 -1.79
C ASN A 465 -3.05 -27.90 -2.28
N PHE A 466 -2.87 -28.09 -3.58
CA PHE A 466 -1.54 -28.23 -4.19
C PHE A 466 -0.67 -26.99 -3.95
N ILE A 467 -1.26 -25.79 -4.06
CA ILE A 467 -0.56 -24.53 -3.80
C ILE A 467 0.00 -24.48 -2.38
N PHE A 468 -0.79 -24.86 -1.38
CA PHE A 468 -0.32 -24.88 0.01
C PHE A 468 0.64 -26.03 0.31
N ASN A 469 0.35 -27.25 -0.18
CA ASN A 469 1.12 -28.44 0.13
C ASN A 469 2.52 -28.46 -0.48
N GLU A 470 2.69 -27.93 -1.69
CA GLU A 470 3.96 -27.91 -2.41
C GLU A 470 4.73 -26.60 -2.22
N SER A 471 4.42 -25.85 -1.15
CA SER A 471 5.08 -24.60 -0.77
C SER A 471 5.05 -23.53 -1.87
N PHE A 472 3.95 -23.47 -2.60
CA PHE A 472 3.77 -22.47 -3.64
C PHE A 472 3.16 -21.18 -3.11
N PHE A 473 2.35 -21.23 -2.04
CA PHE A 473 1.82 -20.05 -1.34
C PHE A 473 2.90 -19.26 -0.59
N ASP A 474 2.75 -17.94 -0.57
CA ASP A 474 3.58 -17.02 0.18
C ASP A 474 2.73 -15.87 0.67
N SER A 475 2.99 -15.49 1.91
CA SER A 475 2.34 -14.37 2.55
C SER A 475 3.13 -13.07 2.43
N THR A 476 4.31 -13.05 1.79
CA THR A 476 5.12 -11.84 1.58
C THR A 476 4.65 -10.94 0.46
N ASP A 477 3.70 -11.39 -0.37
CA ASP A 477 3.33 -10.70 -1.60
C ASP A 477 1.80 -10.65 -1.80
N GLU A 478 1.35 -9.54 -2.38
CA GLU A 478 -0.01 -9.03 -2.34
C GLU A 478 -1.05 -9.84 -3.17
N PRO A 479 -0.75 -10.30 -4.40
CA PRO A 479 -1.71 -11.12 -5.18
C PRO A 479 -2.09 -12.45 -4.50
N SER A 480 -1.27 -12.90 -3.55
CA SER A 480 -1.47 -14.15 -2.81
C SER A 480 -2.42 -14.01 -1.64
N GLN A 481 -2.63 -12.79 -1.16
CA GLN A 481 -3.40 -12.50 0.05
C GLN A 481 -4.86 -13.01 -0.03
N GLN A 482 -5.48 -13.04 -1.21
CA GLN A 482 -6.85 -13.58 -1.33
C GLN A 482 -6.93 -15.12 -1.32
N ILE A 483 -5.84 -15.83 -1.59
CA ILE A 483 -5.83 -17.28 -1.86
C ILE A 483 -6.45 -18.09 -0.70
N PRO A 484 -6.12 -17.83 0.59
CA PRO A 484 -6.74 -18.55 1.69
C PRO A 484 -8.27 -18.41 1.71
N PHE A 485 -8.81 -17.28 1.26
CA PHE A 485 -10.25 -17.05 1.23
C PHE A 485 -10.95 -17.63 -0.02
N MET A 486 -10.21 -18.08 -1.03
CA MET A 486 -10.80 -18.58 -2.28
C MET A 486 -11.64 -19.86 -2.11
N TYR A 487 -11.44 -20.66 -1.06
CA TYR A 487 -12.30 -21.82 -0.80
C TYR A 487 -13.76 -21.44 -0.54
N HIS A 488 -14.06 -20.20 -0.13
CA HIS A 488 -15.44 -19.69 -0.05
C HIS A 488 -16.16 -19.80 -1.39
N TYR A 489 -15.51 -19.40 -2.48
CA TYR A 489 -16.11 -19.44 -3.83
C TYR A 489 -16.34 -20.87 -4.33
N ALA A 490 -15.66 -21.86 -3.76
CA ALA A 490 -15.85 -23.28 -4.06
C ALA A 490 -16.78 -24.00 -3.05
N ASN A 491 -17.60 -23.26 -2.29
CA ASN A 491 -18.52 -23.78 -1.27
C ASN A 491 -17.84 -24.52 -0.12
N ARG A 492 -16.60 -24.16 0.23
CA ARG A 492 -15.82 -24.77 1.33
C ARG A 492 -15.25 -23.71 2.29
N PRO A 493 -16.08 -22.84 2.89
CA PRO A 493 -15.63 -21.75 3.77
C PRO A 493 -14.82 -22.25 4.99
N GLY A 494 -15.11 -23.47 5.50
CA GLY A 494 -14.34 -24.05 6.59
C GLY A 494 -12.86 -24.28 6.25
N LEU A 495 -12.52 -24.56 4.98
CA LEU A 495 -11.13 -24.61 4.54
C LEU A 495 -10.50 -23.23 4.57
N SER A 496 -11.22 -22.19 4.14
CA SER A 496 -10.73 -20.82 4.25
C SER A 496 -10.45 -20.39 5.68
N THR A 497 -11.34 -20.72 6.62
CA THR A 497 -11.10 -20.44 8.05
C THR A 497 -9.87 -21.14 8.58
N GLN A 498 -9.64 -22.40 8.19
CA GLN A 498 -8.45 -23.13 8.62
C GLN A 498 -7.17 -22.54 8.00
N THR A 499 -7.18 -22.36 6.68
CA THR A 499 -6.00 -21.87 5.95
C THR A 499 -5.63 -20.45 6.36
N SER A 500 -6.60 -19.54 6.54
CA SER A 500 -6.30 -18.17 6.98
C SER A 500 -5.64 -18.15 8.36
N ARG A 501 -6.05 -19.04 9.26
CA ARG A 501 -5.46 -19.18 10.60
C ARG A 501 -4.06 -19.77 10.58
N GLN A 502 -3.85 -20.79 9.74
CA GLN A 502 -2.52 -21.36 9.52
C GLN A 502 -1.54 -20.31 8.98
N VAL A 503 -2.00 -19.44 8.06
CA VAL A 503 -1.18 -18.34 7.54
C VAL A 503 -0.78 -17.36 8.64
N ILE A 504 -1.71 -16.91 9.50
CA ILE A 504 -1.35 -16.04 10.62
C ILE A 504 -0.34 -16.71 11.55
N ALA A 505 -0.60 -17.96 11.97
CA ALA A 505 0.27 -18.69 12.88
C ALA A 505 1.67 -18.96 12.33
N GLN A 506 1.80 -19.15 11.02
CA GLN A 506 3.07 -19.48 10.38
C GLN A 506 3.94 -18.25 10.08
N PHE A 507 3.33 -17.13 9.68
CA PHE A 507 4.06 -16.03 9.05
C PHE A 507 4.11 -14.75 9.89
N TYR A 508 3.30 -14.63 10.95
CA TYR A 508 3.16 -13.38 11.70
C TYR A 508 3.37 -13.57 13.19
N ASN A 509 4.12 -12.64 13.80
CA ASN A 509 4.28 -12.52 15.25
C ASN A 509 4.64 -11.07 15.62
N THR A 510 4.81 -10.78 16.91
CA THR A 510 5.08 -9.41 17.41
C THR A 510 6.57 -9.08 17.57
N SER A 511 7.49 -9.98 17.14
CA SER A 511 8.92 -9.69 17.17
C SER A 511 9.33 -8.64 16.13
N VAL A 512 10.55 -8.10 16.26
CA VAL A 512 11.12 -7.10 15.33
C VAL A 512 11.10 -7.58 13.86
N ASN A 513 11.26 -8.90 13.63
CA ASN A 513 11.18 -9.51 12.30
C ASN A 513 9.89 -10.33 12.14
N GLY A 514 8.82 -9.92 12.81
CA GLY A 514 7.56 -10.64 12.88
C GLY A 514 6.66 -10.49 11.66
N LEU A 515 7.07 -9.68 10.67
CA LEU A 515 6.47 -9.66 9.34
C LEU A 515 7.22 -10.58 8.39
N PRO A 516 6.54 -11.28 7.47
CA PRO A 516 7.20 -12.15 6.52
C PRO A 516 7.91 -11.36 5.40
N GLY A 517 7.44 -10.15 5.10
CA GLY A 517 7.92 -9.29 4.01
C GLY A 517 7.67 -7.80 4.27
N ASN A 518 7.64 -6.99 3.20
CA ASN A 518 7.41 -5.54 3.29
C ASN A 518 6.00 -5.23 3.82
N ASP A 519 5.87 -4.12 4.55
CA ASP A 519 4.61 -3.69 5.17
C ASP A 519 3.78 -2.79 4.24
N GLY A 520 3.55 -3.25 3.00
CA GLY A 520 2.70 -2.57 2.01
C GLY A 520 1.22 -2.65 2.40
N ALA A 521 0.57 -3.77 2.07
CA ALA A 521 -0.81 -4.03 2.50
C ALA A 521 -0.94 -4.96 3.73
N MET A 522 0.19 -5.52 4.20
CA MET A 522 0.24 -6.60 5.19
C MET A 522 -0.47 -6.29 6.50
N GLY A 523 -0.31 -5.07 7.05
CA GLY A 523 -1.03 -4.66 8.25
C GLY A 523 -2.56 -4.77 8.11
N SER A 524 -3.12 -4.24 7.03
CA SER A 524 -4.58 -4.30 6.80
C SER A 524 -5.07 -5.72 6.50
N TYR A 525 -4.24 -6.52 5.83
CA TYR A 525 -4.49 -7.93 5.57
C TYR A 525 -4.60 -8.75 6.86
N VAL A 526 -3.61 -8.61 7.76
CA VAL A 526 -3.62 -9.27 9.08
C VAL A 526 -4.81 -8.81 9.91
N ALA A 527 -5.11 -7.51 9.92
CA ALA A 527 -6.26 -6.97 10.65
C ALA A 527 -7.58 -7.61 10.17
N PHE A 528 -7.77 -7.77 8.86
CA PHE A 528 -8.92 -8.48 8.28
C PHE A 528 -8.98 -9.95 8.72
N TYR A 529 -7.85 -10.66 8.64
CA TYR A 529 -7.78 -12.08 9.03
C TYR A 529 -8.11 -12.30 10.51
N LEU A 530 -7.57 -11.44 11.39
CA LEU A 530 -7.84 -11.48 12.82
C LEU A 530 -9.29 -11.10 13.14
N ALA A 531 -9.87 -10.17 12.37
CA ALA A 531 -11.30 -9.86 12.43
C ALA A 531 -12.20 -10.99 11.89
N GLY A 532 -11.65 -12.00 11.23
CA GLY A 532 -12.41 -13.08 10.60
C GLY A 532 -13.15 -12.62 9.35
N LEU A 533 -12.58 -11.70 8.59
CA LEU A 533 -13.21 -11.08 7.43
C LEU A 533 -12.21 -11.00 6.26
N TYR A 534 -12.71 -10.93 5.03
CA TYR A 534 -11.89 -10.58 3.86
C TYR A 534 -12.73 -9.81 2.82
N PRO A 535 -12.29 -8.63 2.34
CA PRO A 535 -13.08 -7.80 1.46
C PRO A 535 -12.99 -8.24 0.00
N LEU A 536 -14.02 -7.92 -0.79
CA LEU A 536 -13.92 -7.81 -2.25
C LEU A 536 -13.97 -6.32 -2.62
N PRO A 537 -12.84 -5.67 -2.98
CA PRO A 537 -12.80 -4.24 -3.24
C PRO A 537 -13.74 -3.80 -4.36
N ALA A 538 -14.19 -2.54 -4.30
CA ALA A 538 -15.20 -1.94 -5.17
C ALA A 538 -16.55 -2.66 -5.16
N THR A 539 -16.85 -3.40 -4.09
CA THR A 539 -18.15 -4.03 -3.85
C THR A 539 -18.57 -3.86 -2.39
N ARG A 540 -19.81 -4.23 -2.08
CA ARG A 540 -20.29 -4.35 -0.69
C ARG A 540 -20.08 -5.76 -0.12
N GLN A 541 -19.36 -6.64 -0.80
CA GLN A 541 -19.16 -8.03 -0.38
C GLN A 541 -17.97 -8.15 0.56
N VAL A 542 -18.17 -8.89 1.66
CA VAL A 542 -17.13 -9.28 2.61
C VAL A 542 -17.31 -10.77 2.88
N LEU A 543 -16.25 -11.55 2.70
CA LEU A 543 -16.23 -12.97 3.00
C LEU A 543 -16.08 -13.15 4.52
N LEU A 544 -17.04 -13.85 5.12
CA LEU A 544 -17.07 -14.09 6.57
C LEU A 544 -16.34 -15.37 6.92
N SER A 545 -15.35 -15.25 7.80
CA SER A 545 -14.65 -16.34 8.48
C SER A 545 -14.88 -16.21 10.00
N SER A 546 -14.04 -16.88 10.80
CA SER A 546 -14.13 -16.86 12.26
C SER A 546 -13.11 -15.91 12.87
N PRO A 547 -13.54 -14.93 13.70
CA PRO A 547 -12.64 -13.97 14.33
C PRO A 547 -11.72 -14.63 15.37
N PHE A 548 -10.58 -14.00 15.62
CA PHE A 548 -9.63 -14.40 16.67
C PHE A 548 -10.04 -13.91 18.06
N PHE A 549 -11.17 -13.19 18.15
CA PHE A 549 -11.70 -12.60 19.37
C PHE A 549 -13.13 -13.12 19.63
N PRO A 550 -13.55 -13.27 20.91
CA PRO A 550 -14.95 -13.50 21.27
C PRO A 550 -15.89 -12.44 20.70
N GLN A 551 -15.42 -11.20 20.63
CA GLN A 551 -16.17 -10.08 20.09
C GLN A 551 -15.21 -9.06 19.46
N ILE A 552 -15.58 -8.53 18.29
CA ILE A 552 -14.95 -7.38 17.65
C ILE A 552 -16.03 -6.40 17.20
N SER A 553 -15.81 -5.10 17.38
CA SER A 553 -16.77 -4.04 17.04
C SER A 553 -16.11 -2.93 16.25
N PHE A 554 -16.77 -2.45 15.19
CA PHE A 554 -16.32 -1.37 14.34
C PHE A 554 -17.29 -0.19 14.47
N PHE A 555 -16.81 0.96 14.94
CA PHE A 555 -17.56 2.20 14.95
C PHE A 555 -17.32 2.98 13.66
N ASN A 556 -18.39 3.32 12.95
CA ASN A 556 -18.32 4.13 11.74
C ASN A 556 -18.90 5.54 12.01
N PRO A 557 -18.08 6.61 11.92
CA PRO A 557 -18.52 7.96 12.27
C PRO A 557 -19.51 8.58 11.27
N ILE A 558 -19.54 8.13 10.01
CA ILE A 558 -20.47 8.68 9.00
C ILE A 558 -21.88 8.15 9.19
N PHE A 559 -22.02 6.87 9.49
CA PHE A 559 -23.31 6.26 9.80
C PHE A 559 -23.72 6.45 11.26
N ASN A 560 -22.76 6.81 12.14
CA ASN A 560 -22.91 6.84 13.59
C ASN A 560 -23.42 5.49 14.14
N THR A 561 -22.87 4.39 13.60
CA THR A 561 -23.26 3.02 13.95
C THR A 561 -22.06 2.21 14.41
N THR A 562 -22.30 1.28 15.34
CA THR A 562 -21.31 0.28 15.73
C THR A 562 -21.77 -1.10 15.27
N THR A 563 -20.97 -1.73 14.41
CA THR A 563 -21.21 -3.10 13.94
C THR A 563 -20.37 -4.08 14.76
N THR A 564 -21.02 -5.05 15.41
CA THR A 564 -20.35 -6.00 16.31
C THR A 564 -20.48 -7.45 15.80
N ILE A 565 -19.35 -8.14 15.69
CA ILE A 565 -19.26 -9.57 15.40
C ILE A 565 -19.01 -10.31 16.72
N LYS A 566 -19.84 -11.32 17.03
CA LYS A 566 -19.73 -12.13 18.26
C LYS A 566 -19.54 -13.60 17.93
N ALA A 567 -18.43 -14.18 18.38
CA ALA A 567 -18.16 -15.60 18.30
C ALA A 567 -18.74 -16.33 19.52
N LYS A 568 -19.93 -16.91 19.38
CA LYS A 568 -20.54 -17.74 20.44
C LYS A 568 -19.75 -19.04 20.63
N ASN A 569 -19.47 -19.39 21.88
CA ASN A 569 -18.66 -20.56 22.27
C ASN A 569 -17.18 -20.49 21.87
N PHE A 570 -16.60 -19.28 21.82
CA PHE A 570 -15.17 -19.09 21.67
C PHE A 570 -14.40 -19.82 22.80
N LYS A 571 -13.32 -20.53 22.46
CA LYS A 571 -12.49 -21.30 23.41
C LYS A 571 -10.97 -21.10 23.19
N GLY A 572 -10.58 -19.90 22.77
CA GLY A 572 -9.20 -19.57 22.42
C GLY A 572 -8.82 -19.99 21.00
N ASN A 573 -7.60 -19.61 20.60
CA ASN A 573 -7.06 -19.85 19.26
C ASN A 573 -6.09 -21.04 19.28
N PRO A 574 -6.20 -22.01 18.34
CA PRO A 574 -5.20 -23.05 18.19
C PRO A 574 -3.84 -22.44 17.79
N ALA A 575 -2.76 -22.86 18.45
CA ALA A 575 -1.42 -22.28 18.25
C ALA A 575 -0.89 -22.42 16.81
N ASP A 576 -1.22 -23.52 16.12
CA ASP A 576 -0.82 -23.79 14.73
C ASP A 576 -1.93 -23.48 13.72
N GLY A 577 -3.01 -22.80 14.16
CA GLY A 577 -4.18 -22.50 13.34
C GLY A 577 -4.99 -23.74 12.90
N THR A 578 -4.70 -24.93 13.42
CA THR A 578 -5.31 -26.19 12.97
C THR A 578 -6.32 -26.74 13.98
N GLY A 579 -7.54 -27.05 13.51
CA GLY A 579 -8.58 -27.67 14.33
C GLY A 579 -9.22 -26.71 15.34
N GLY A 580 -9.63 -27.23 16.49
CA GLY A 580 -10.29 -26.45 17.54
C GLY A 580 -11.74 -26.03 17.24
N ASN A 581 -12.28 -25.13 18.06
CA ASN A 581 -13.64 -24.58 17.92
C ASN A 581 -13.64 -23.27 17.11
N VAL A 582 -12.90 -23.26 16.00
CA VAL A 582 -12.76 -22.07 15.16
C VAL A 582 -13.71 -22.07 13.97
N PHE A 583 -14.36 -23.18 13.65
CA PHE A 583 -15.25 -23.27 12.49
C PHE A 583 -16.64 -22.70 12.77
N VAL A 584 -17.15 -21.89 11.85
CA VAL A 584 -18.49 -21.30 11.92
C VAL A 584 -19.54 -22.38 11.62
N LYS A 585 -20.31 -22.78 12.63
CA LYS A 585 -21.38 -23.78 12.49
C LYS A 585 -22.68 -23.19 11.93
N VAL A 586 -23.07 -22.03 12.44
CA VAL A 586 -24.28 -21.27 12.06
C VAL A 586 -23.95 -19.78 12.23
N CYS A 587 -24.49 -18.94 11.35
CA CYS A 587 -24.52 -17.50 11.49
C CYS A 587 -25.99 -17.10 11.68
N ASP A 588 -26.36 -16.63 12.87
CA ASP A 588 -27.77 -16.42 13.25
C ASP A 588 -28.38 -15.16 12.62
N GLU A 589 -27.56 -14.19 12.20
CA GLU A 589 -27.97 -12.95 11.53
C GLU A 589 -26.98 -12.66 10.39
N LEU A 590 -27.47 -12.31 9.20
CA LEU A 590 -26.63 -11.71 8.18
C LEU A 590 -26.12 -10.38 8.76
N LEU A 591 -24.82 -10.32 8.99
CA LEU A 591 -24.15 -9.10 9.41
C LEU A 591 -24.37 -8.04 8.31
N ASP A 592 -25.24 -7.05 8.59
CA ASP A 592 -25.37 -5.82 7.80
C ASP A 592 -24.12 -4.97 8.01
N ILE A 593 -22.96 -5.46 7.56
CA ILE A 593 -21.68 -4.79 7.79
C ILE A 593 -21.60 -3.47 7.02
N LEU A 594 -22.39 -3.26 5.96
CA LEU A 594 -22.36 -2.04 5.13
C LEU A 594 -23.63 -1.87 4.27
N ILE A 595 -24.80 -2.32 4.74
CA ILE A 595 -26.06 -2.21 3.99
C ILE A 595 -27.07 -1.41 4.80
N THR A 596 -27.10 -0.10 4.60
CA THR A 596 -28.37 0.61 4.67
C THR A 596 -29.04 0.46 3.31
N VAL A 597 -30.28 -0.04 3.32
CA VAL A 597 -31.09 -0.38 2.12
C VAL A 597 -31.53 0.85 1.36
#